data_AF-A0A0M6YBE7-F1
#
_entry.id   AF-A0A0M6YBE7-F1
#
_cell.length_a   1.000
_cell.length_b   1.000
_cell.length_c   1.000
_cell.angle_alpha   90.00
_cell.angle_beta   90.00
_cell.angle_gamma   90.00
#
_symmetry.space_group_name_H-M   'P 1'
#
loop_
_entity.id
_entity.type
_entity.pdbx_description
1 polymer ?
#
loop_
_entity_poly.entity_id
_entity_poly.type
_entity_poly.pdbx_seq_one_letter_code
_entity_poly.pdbx_strand_id
1 'polypeptide(L)'
;MVRVKPATGGKSGSGGAPGRRRGMIGLVRKRLLQLLLVLVLLPPVLTVIYSVVPPISTLMIGRYVQFLWVDRQWVPLEQISPNLVRSVITSEDSGFCENDGVEWDALQDQVEALSEGEKPRGASTITMQTAKNLFLWGERSYIRKGLELPLALMLDAILTKKRILEIYLNIAEWGEGIFGAEAAAQAWFGKSAKDLTRTEAARLATALPNPRGRNPAKPGSGHRKLAGTNLARVKGAGPIFGCVLGK
;
A
#
# COMPACT_ATOMS: atom_id res chain seq x y z
N MET A 1 37.98 73.35 -51.82
CA MET A 1 37.00 73.30 -50.71
C MET A 1 36.37 71.90 -50.70
N VAL A 2 36.75 70.99 -49.78
CA VAL A 2 36.12 70.71 -48.46
C VAL A 2 34.67 70.18 -48.67
N ARG A 3 34.24 68.96 -48.28
CA ARG A 3 34.23 68.26 -46.97
C ARG A 3 33.71 66.80 -47.20
N VAL A 4 34.43 65.73 -46.88
CA VAL A 4 34.38 64.82 -45.69
C VAL A 4 33.04 64.09 -45.35
N LYS A 5 33.03 62.76 -45.65
CA LYS A 5 32.48 61.55 -44.94
C LYS A 5 30.96 61.36 -44.70
N PRO A 6 30.44 60.16 -44.31
CA PRO A 6 31.02 58.78 -44.31
C PRO A 6 30.04 57.60 -44.62
N ALA A 7 30.62 56.38 -44.60
CA ALA A 7 30.15 55.12 -43.97
C ALA A 7 29.11 54.20 -44.65
N THR A 8 29.65 53.03 -45.00
CA THR A 8 29.09 51.68 -45.07
C THR A 8 28.14 51.30 -43.93
N GLY A 9 27.05 50.59 -44.22
CA GLY A 9 26.27 49.89 -43.19
C GLY A 9 24.98 49.20 -43.66
N GLY A 10 25.05 47.88 -43.84
CA GLY A 10 24.10 46.91 -43.29
C GLY A 10 22.70 46.79 -43.88
N LYS A 11 22.37 45.57 -44.37
CA LYS A 11 21.19 44.78 -43.96
C LYS A 11 21.22 43.40 -44.65
N SER A 12 21.92 42.43 -44.04
CA SER A 12 21.60 41.01 -44.23
C SER A 12 20.61 40.61 -43.14
N GLY A 13 19.52 39.95 -43.54
CA GLY A 13 18.45 39.55 -42.65
C GLY A 13 18.86 38.40 -41.71
N SER A 14 18.24 38.40 -40.53
CA SER A 14 17.88 37.15 -39.84
C SER A 14 16.79 37.46 -38.80
N GLY A 15 15.54 37.52 -39.25
CA GLY A 15 14.39 37.44 -38.35
C GLY A 15 14.28 36.03 -37.80
N GLY A 16 14.92 35.77 -36.65
CA GLY A 16 14.74 34.52 -35.92
C GLY A 16 13.29 34.41 -35.44
N ALA A 17 12.55 33.43 -35.96
CA ALA A 17 11.12 33.25 -35.71
C ALA A 17 10.81 33.09 -34.19
N PRO A 18 10.08 34.03 -33.55
CA PRO A 18 9.76 33.97 -32.12
C PRO A 18 8.64 32.97 -31.78
N GLY A 19 8.04 32.29 -32.78
CA GLY A 19 6.87 31.42 -32.59
C GLY A 19 7.15 29.96 -32.23
N ARG A 20 8.34 29.41 -32.58
CA ARG A 20 8.58 27.95 -32.50
C ARG A 20 8.88 27.45 -31.08
N ARG A 21 9.54 28.27 -30.23
CA ARG A 21 9.82 27.94 -28.82
C ARG A 21 8.59 28.03 -27.92
N ARG A 22 7.68 28.99 -28.18
CA ARG A 22 6.43 29.17 -27.42
C ARG A 22 5.46 27.99 -27.61
N GLY A 23 5.36 27.44 -28.83
CA GLY A 23 4.53 26.26 -29.12
C GLY A 23 5.05 24.96 -28.48
N MET A 24 6.37 24.79 -28.40
CA MET A 24 6.99 23.59 -27.82
C MET A 24 6.83 23.54 -26.29
N ILE A 25 7.00 24.67 -25.61
CA ILE A 25 6.78 24.78 -24.15
C ILE A 25 5.30 24.54 -23.81
N GLY A 26 4.37 25.06 -24.61
CA GLY A 26 2.94 24.80 -24.45
C GLY A 26 2.57 23.32 -24.62
N LEU A 27 3.19 22.64 -25.59
CA LEU A 27 2.99 21.20 -25.83
C LEU A 27 3.53 20.35 -24.66
N VAL A 28 4.76 20.62 -24.21
CA VAL A 28 5.37 19.91 -23.07
C VAL A 28 4.56 20.13 -21.80
N ARG A 29 4.15 21.38 -21.50
CA ARG A 29 3.27 21.68 -20.37
C ARG A 29 1.94 20.93 -20.46
N LYS A 30 1.31 20.89 -21.63
CA LYS A 30 0.06 20.13 -21.85
C LYS A 30 0.28 18.63 -21.58
N ARG A 31 1.38 18.05 -22.05
CA ARG A 31 1.71 16.63 -21.79
C ARG A 31 1.96 16.37 -20.31
N LEU A 32 2.68 17.25 -19.61
CA LEU A 32 2.91 17.14 -18.17
C LEU A 32 1.61 17.24 -17.37
N LEU A 33 0.72 18.18 -17.72
CA LEU A 33 -0.59 18.29 -17.09
C LEU A 33 -1.48 17.07 -17.37
N GLN A 34 -1.44 16.52 -18.58
CA GLN A 34 -2.13 15.26 -18.92
C GLN A 34 -1.59 14.08 -18.10
N LEU A 35 -0.27 13.97 -17.96
CA LEU A 35 0.36 12.93 -17.14
C LEU A 35 -0.03 13.07 -15.66
N LEU A 36 0.02 14.29 -15.12
CA LEU A 36 -0.39 14.56 -13.75
C LEU A 36 -1.88 14.23 -13.54
N LEU A 37 -2.74 14.61 -14.49
CA LEU A 37 -4.16 14.30 -14.46
C LEU A 37 -4.39 12.78 -14.42
N VAL A 38 -3.69 12.03 -15.28
CA VAL A 38 -3.75 10.56 -15.28
C VAL A 38 -3.26 10.00 -13.95
N LEU A 39 -2.14 10.48 -13.42
CA LEU A 39 -1.59 10.03 -12.14
C LEU A 39 -2.58 10.25 -10.98
N VAL A 40 -3.32 11.34 -10.99
CA VAL A 40 -4.30 11.68 -9.94
C VAL A 40 -5.61 10.93 -10.11
N LEU A 41 -6.10 10.75 -11.35
CA LEU A 41 -7.38 10.09 -11.63
C LEU A 41 -7.29 8.56 -11.67
N LEU A 42 -6.11 8.01 -11.97
CA LEU A 42 -5.95 6.57 -12.09
C LEU A 42 -6.22 5.82 -10.76
N PRO A 43 -5.68 6.23 -9.59
CA PRO A 43 -5.98 5.56 -8.33
C PRO A 43 -7.46 5.49 -7.96
N PRO A 44 -8.27 6.58 -8.00
CA PRO A 44 -9.69 6.48 -7.68
C PRO A 44 -10.45 5.64 -8.69
N VAL A 45 -10.14 5.74 -10.00
CA VAL A 45 -10.75 4.88 -11.03
C VAL A 45 -10.46 3.41 -10.78
N LEU A 46 -9.19 3.06 -10.52
CA LEU A 46 -8.81 1.69 -10.17
C LEU A 46 -9.46 1.24 -8.87
N THR A 47 -9.61 2.11 -7.89
CA THR A 47 -10.27 1.79 -6.61
C THR A 47 -11.73 1.42 -6.82
N VAL A 48 -12.45 2.16 -7.66
CA VAL A 48 -13.82 1.81 -8.06
C VAL A 48 -13.86 0.45 -8.76
N ILE A 49 -12.91 0.16 -9.66
CA ILE A 49 -12.81 -1.17 -10.29
C ILE A 49 -12.54 -2.26 -9.25
N TYR A 50 -11.61 -2.00 -8.32
CA TYR A 50 -11.22 -2.92 -7.25
C TYR A 50 -12.30 -3.12 -6.18
N SER A 51 -13.38 -2.34 -6.19
CA SER A 51 -14.56 -2.63 -5.37
C SER A 51 -15.19 -3.98 -5.71
N VAL A 52 -15.02 -4.45 -6.95
CA VAL A 52 -15.62 -5.71 -7.44
C VAL A 52 -14.59 -6.66 -8.07
N VAL A 53 -13.50 -6.15 -8.64
CA VAL A 53 -12.47 -6.99 -9.29
C VAL A 53 -11.28 -7.23 -8.35
N PRO A 54 -10.77 -8.47 -8.22
CA PRO A 54 -9.53 -8.77 -7.51
C PRO A 54 -8.31 -7.99 -8.07
N PRO A 55 -7.66 -7.11 -7.31
CA PRO A 55 -6.47 -6.39 -7.77
C PRO A 55 -5.22 -7.27 -7.76
N ILE A 56 -4.18 -6.85 -8.49
CA ILE A 56 -2.81 -7.39 -8.35
C ILE A 56 -1.97 -6.31 -7.66
N SER A 57 -1.20 -6.68 -6.62
CA SER A 57 -0.28 -5.75 -5.97
C SER A 57 0.92 -5.40 -6.85
N THR A 58 1.44 -4.20 -6.66
CA THR A 58 2.68 -3.71 -7.26
C THR A 58 3.87 -4.61 -6.95
N LEU A 59 3.88 -5.24 -5.77
CA LEU A 59 4.92 -6.19 -5.38
C LEU A 59 4.89 -7.45 -6.25
N MET A 60 3.70 -7.99 -6.56
CA MET A 60 3.57 -9.10 -7.51
C MET A 60 3.99 -8.69 -8.92
N ILE A 61 3.61 -7.49 -9.38
CA ILE A 61 4.05 -6.95 -10.68
C ILE A 61 5.58 -6.89 -10.74
N GLY A 62 6.23 -6.36 -9.69
CA GLY A 62 7.68 -6.31 -9.60
C GLY A 62 8.33 -7.68 -9.70
N ARG A 63 7.76 -8.70 -9.05
CA ARG A 63 8.23 -10.10 -9.15
C ARG A 63 8.09 -10.65 -10.57
N TYR A 64 6.95 -10.44 -11.23
CA TYR A 64 6.74 -10.90 -12.61
C TYR A 64 7.73 -10.27 -13.59
N VAL A 65 8.01 -8.96 -13.46
CA VAL A 65 9.01 -8.27 -14.29
C VAL A 65 10.43 -8.84 -14.06
N GLN A 66 10.71 -9.32 -12.86
CA GLN A 66 11.97 -9.97 -12.50
C GLN A 66 11.99 -11.49 -12.79
N PHE A 67 10.93 -12.03 -13.41
CA PHE A 67 10.76 -13.47 -13.64
C PHE A 67 10.82 -14.32 -12.37
N LEU A 68 10.42 -13.73 -11.23
CA LEU A 68 10.30 -14.43 -9.96
C LEU A 68 8.91 -15.07 -9.84
N TRP A 69 8.88 -16.24 -9.20
CA TRP A 69 7.63 -16.97 -8.97
C TRP A 69 6.70 -16.22 -8.00
N VAL A 70 5.40 -16.38 -8.22
CA VAL A 70 4.32 -15.86 -7.36
C VAL A 70 3.29 -16.97 -7.20
N ASP A 71 3.07 -17.41 -5.97
CA ASP A 71 1.91 -18.22 -5.61
C ASP A 71 0.84 -17.30 -5.03
N ARG A 72 -0.33 -17.32 -5.65
CA ARG A 72 -1.49 -16.56 -5.21
C ARG A 72 -2.77 -17.29 -5.53
N GLN A 73 -3.63 -17.37 -4.52
CA GLN A 73 -5.00 -17.83 -4.66
C GLN A 73 -5.91 -16.79 -4.02
N TRP A 74 -6.76 -16.16 -4.84
CA TRP A 74 -7.75 -15.21 -4.33
C TRP A 74 -8.93 -15.99 -3.77
N VAL A 75 -9.32 -15.68 -2.53
CA VAL A 75 -10.56 -16.17 -1.92
C VAL A 75 -11.36 -14.99 -1.37
N PRO A 76 -12.70 -15.01 -1.48
CA PRO A 76 -13.53 -14.01 -0.84
C PRO A 76 -13.40 -14.10 0.68
N LEU A 77 -13.68 -13.02 1.39
CA LEU A 77 -13.44 -12.89 2.82
C LEU A 77 -14.22 -13.92 3.65
N GLU A 78 -15.39 -14.33 3.17
CA GLU A 78 -16.22 -15.38 3.79
C GLU A 78 -15.57 -16.77 3.77
N GLN A 79 -14.58 -16.97 2.89
CA GLN A 79 -13.76 -18.17 2.83
C GLN A 79 -12.45 -18.04 3.62
N ILE A 80 -12.26 -16.93 4.34
CA ILE A 80 -11.15 -16.75 5.26
C ILE A 80 -11.65 -16.94 6.69
N SER A 81 -10.91 -17.71 7.49
CA SER A 81 -11.26 -17.96 8.89
C SER A 81 -11.46 -16.64 9.65
N PRO A 82 -12.58 -16.48 10.38
CA PRO A 82 -12.78 -15.34 11.27
C PRO A 82 -11.69 -15.21 12.34
N ASN A 83 -10.96 -16.29 12.64
CA ASN A 83 -9.80 -16.23 13.52
C ASN A 83 -8.67 -15.40 12.90
N LEU A 84 -8.40 -15.58 11.61
CA LEU A 84 -7.37 -14.82 10.90
C LEU A 84 -7.75 -13.34 10.81
N VAL A 85 -9.01 -13.03 10.48
CA VAL A 85 -9.54 -11.66 10.48
C VAL A 85 -9.30 -10.97 11.82
N ARG A 86 -9.70 -11.60 12.93
CA ARG A 86 -9.49 -11.04 14.28
C ARG A 86 -8.00 -10.87 14.60
N SER A 87 -7.19 -11.89 14.35
CA SER A 87 -5.76 -11.84 14.63
C SER A 87 -5.03 -10.75 13.84
N VAL A 88 -5.39 -10.55 12.56
CA VAL A 88 -4.80 -9.51 11.71
C VAL A 88 -5.22 -8.13 12.18
N ILE A 89 -6.52 -7.86 12.37
CA ILE A 89 -6.99 -6.57 12.89
C ILE A 89 -6.30 -6.26 14.22
N THR A 90 -6.31 -7.17 15.18
CA THR A 90 -5.69 -6.92 16.50
C THR A 90 -4.15 -6.77 16.44
N SER A 91 -3.47 -7.38 15.46
CA SER A 91 -2.00 -7.29 15.33
C SER A 91 -1.55 -6.04 14.59
N GLU A 92 -2.24 -5.71 13.49
CA GLU A 92 -1.80 -4.71 12.52
C GLU A 92 -2.51 -3.37 12.71
N ASP A 93 -3.77 -3.37 13.15
CA ASP A 93 -4.63 -2.17 13.16
C ASP A 93 -5.86 -2.37 14.05
N SER A 94 -5.70 -2.24 15.38
CA SER A 94 -6.80 -2.47 16.32
C SER A 94 -7.93 -1.45 16.21
N GLY A 95 -7.65 -0.27 15.64
CA GLY A 95 -8.62 0.80 15.35
C GLY A 95 -9.28 0.68 13.98
N PHE A 96 -9.03 -0.39 13.22
CA PHE A 96 -9.44 -0.51 11.81
C PHE A 96 -10.92 -0.18 11.52
N CYS A 97 -11.82 -0.59 12.42
CA CYS A 97 -13.26 -0.33 12.25
C CYS A 97 -13.70 1.07 12.65
N GLU A 98 -12.85 1.83 13.34
CA GLU A 98 -13.16 3.15 13.91
C GLU A 98 -12.45 4.27 13.13
N ASN A 99 -11.25 4.01 12.60
CA ASN A 99 -10.52 4.99 11.81
C ASN A 99 -11.06 5.14 10.39
N ASP A 100 -10.74 6.25 9.73
CA ASP A 100 -11.10 6.53 8.32
C ASP A 100 -9.94 6.16 7.37
N GLY A 101 -9.23 5.08 7.69
CA GLY A 101 -8.08 4.57 6.92
C GLY A 101 -6.72 5.05 7.44
N VAL A 102 -6.68 6.03 8.34
CA VAL A 102 -5.46 6.49 9.03
C VAL A 102 -5.78 6.62 10.52
N GLU A 103 -4.88 6.11 11.36
CA GLU A 103 -4.94 6.28 12.81
C GLU A 103 -4.17 7.55 13.20
N TRP A 104 -4.89 8.66 13.37
CA TRP A 104 -4.29 9.99 13.54
C TRP A 104 -3.47 10.11 14.82
N ASP A 105 -3.97 9.59 15.93
CA ASP A 105 -3.26 9.60 17.21
C ASP A 105 -1.96 8.80 17.11
N ALA A 106 -2.02 7.60 16.53
CA ALA A 106 -0.83 6.77 16.34
C ALA A 106 0.18 7.41 15.36
N LEU A 107 -0.29 8.16 14.36
CA LEU A 107 0.58 8.91 13.46
C LEU A 107 1.24 10.10 14.18
N GLN A 108 0.51 10.81 15.04
CA GLN A 108 1.04 11.91 15.83
C GLN A 108 2.11 11.41 16.81
N ASP A 109 1.83 10.33 17.55
CA ASP A 109 2.78 9.68 18.45
C ASP A 109 4.07 9.27 17.72
N GLN A 110 3.96 8.80 16.47
CA GLN A 110 5.13 8.47 15.65
C GLN A 110 5.96 9.70 15.27
N VAL A 111 5.30 10.80 14.90
CA VAL A 111 6.00 12.04 14.53
C VAL A 111 6.74 12.61 15.74
N GLU A 112 6.11 12.57 16.91
CA GLU A 112 6.72 12.99 18.17
C GLU A 112 7.93 12.10 18.52
N ALA A 113 7.76 10.77 18.52
CA ALA A 113 8.87 9.83 18.77
C ALA A 113 10.05 10.03 17.80
N LEU A 114 9.77 10.31 16.52
CA LEU A 114 10.80 10.63 15.53
C LEU A 114 11.53 11.95 15.84
N SER A 115 10.80 12.97 16.31
CA SER A 115 11.38 14.25 16.71
C SER A 115 12.28 14.13 17.94
N GLU A 116 11.99 13.15 18.81
CA GLU A 116 12.79 12.79 19.98
C GLU A 116 13.97 11.85 19.66
N GLY A 117 14.13 11.45 18.40
CA GLY A 117 15.20 10.53 17.96
C GLY A 117 14.93 9.05 18.30
N GLU A 118 13.72 8.71 18.72
CA GLU A 118 13.31 7.32 18.92
C GLU A 118 13.10 6.60 17.59
N LYS A 119 13.18 5.26 17.61
CA LYS A 119 12.85 4.46 16.44
C LYS A 119 11.32 4.42 16.27
N PRO A 120 10.78 4.76 15.10
CA PRO A 120 9.33 4.75 14.88
C PRO A 120 8.78 3.33 15.05
N ARG A 121 7.76 3.19 15.90
CA ARG A 121 7.01 1.94 16.11
C ARG A 121 5.95 1.84 15.02
N GLY A 122 6.05 0.89 14.08
CA GLY A 122 5.20 0.88 12.87
C GLY A 122 3.69 1.09 13.13
N ALA A 123 3.16 2.24 12.73
CA ALA A 123 1.78 2.69 12.91
C ALA A 123 1.03 2.76 11.57
N SER A 124 1.30 1.80 10.67
CA SER A 124 0.61 1.77 9.38
C SER A 124 -0.66 0.97 9.53
N THR A 125 -1.80 1.62 9.34
CA THR A 125 -3.12 0.96 9.29
C THR A 125 -3.18 -0.09 8.18
N ILE A 126 -4.15 -0.99 8.26
CA ILE A 126 -4.41 -1.97 7.20
C ILE A 126 -4.72 -1.25 5.87
N THR A 127 -5.46 -0.15 5.91
CA THR A 127 -5.79 0.65 4.72
C THR A 127 -4.53 1.30 4.11
N MET A 128 -3.62 1.85 4.91
CA MET A 128 -2.32 2.38 4.42
C MET A 128 -1.45 1.29 3.81
N GLN A 129 -1.37 0.12 4.44
CA GLN A 129 -0.62 -1.02 3.91
C GLN A 129 -1.23 -1.53 2.59
N THR A 130 -2.56 -1.48 2.47
CA THR A 130 -3.28 -1.81 1.24
C THR A 130 -2.98 -0.81 0.13
N ALA A 131 -3.07 0.50 0.42
CA ALA A 131 -2.70 1.56 -0.51
C ALA A 131 -1.26 1.40 -1.03
N LYS A 132 -0.32 1.13 -0.11
CA LYS A 132 1.08 0.84 -0.45
C LYS A 132 1.18 -0.33 -1.44
N ASN A 133 0.53 -1.45 -1.16
CA ASN A 133 0.63 -2.65 -1.99
C ASN A 133 -0.10 -2.51 -3.34
N LEU A 134 -1.12 -1.66 -3.45
CA LEU A 134 -1.88 -1.47 -4.70
C LEU A 134 -1.26 -0.45 -5.64
N PHE A 135 -0.70 0.63 -5.12
CA PHE A 135 -0.35 1.81 -5.93
C PHE A 135 1.11 2.23 -5.84
N LEU A 136 1.85 1.79 -4.83
CA LEU A 136 3.22 2.26 -4.56
C LEU A 136 4.23 1.13 -4.74
N TRP A 137 5.51 1.48 -4.94
CA TRP A 137 6.60 0.52 -5.10
C TRP A 137 7.28 0.17 -3.77
N GLY A 138 8.07 -0.91 -3.74
CA GLY A 138 8.60 -1.49 -2.49
C GLY A 138 9.74 -0.72 -1.80
N GLU A 139 10.35 0.29 -2.43
CA GLU A 139 11.51 0.97 -1.85
C GLU A 139 11.13 1.89 -0.68
N ARG A 140 11.93 1.88 0.40
CA ARG A 140 11.70 2.77 1.54
C ARG A 140 12.04 4.20 1.16
N SER A 141 11.03 5.04 1.04
CA SER A 141 11.15 6.48 0.80
C SER A 141 10.16 7.23 1.68
N TYR A 142 10.61 8.29 2.35
CA TYR A 142 9.73 9.17 3.14
C TYR A 142 8.66 9.83 2.28
N ILE A 143 8.99 10.20 1.04
CA ILE A 143 8.03 10.76 0.08
C ILE A 143 6.95 9.72 -0.23
N ARG A 144 7.37 8.48 -0.53
CA ARG A 144 6.43 7.37 -0.76
C ARG A 144 5.54 7.13 0.46
N LYS A 145 6.12 7.22 1.67
CA LYS A 145 5.36 7.06 2.91
C LYS A 145 4.29 8.15 3.06
N GLY A 146 4.61 9.39 2.68
CA GLY A 146 3.64 10.49 2.62
C GLY A 146 2.51 10.26 1.62
N LEU A 147 2.76 9.55 0.52
CA LEU A 147 1.71 9.19 -0.46
C LEU A 147 0.73 8.12 0.06
N GLU A 148 1.12 7.33 1.07
CA GLU A 148 0.21 6.33 1.67
C GLU A 148 -0.99 6.99 2.34
N LEU A 149 -0.84 8.17 2.95
CA LEU A 149 -1.93 8.89 3.63
C LEU A 149 -3.11 9.24 2.70
N PRO A 150 -2.92 10.07 1.65
CA PRO A 150 -4.03 10.46 0.78
C PRO A 150 -4.64 9.26 0.04
N LEU A 151 -3.82 8.25 -0.30
CA LEU A 151 -4.32 7.02 -0.91
C LEU A 151 -5.14 6.17 0.08
N ALA A 152 -4.75 6.12 1.35
CA ALA A 152 -5.49 5.39 2.37
C ALA A 152 -6.86 6.03 2.63
N LEU A 153 -6.89 7.36 2.80
CA LEU A 153 -8.14 8.12 2.95
C LEU A 153 -9.06 7.92 1.73
N MET A 154 -8.49 7.92 0.52
CA MET A 154 -9.24 7.65 -0.71
C MET A 154 -9.79 6.21 -0.74
N LEU A 155 -8.98 5.21 -0.36
CA LEU A 155 -9.45 3.83 -0.30
C LEU A 155 -10.61 3.68 0.69
N ASP A 156 -10.50 4.27 1.88
CA ASP A 156 -11.53 4.19 2.92
C ASP A 156 -12.82 4.90 2.54
N ALA A 157 -12.71 6.03 1.82
CA ALA A 157 -13.87 6.76 1.32
C ALA A 157 -14.64 6.03 0.19
N ILE A 158 -13.97 5.17 -0.58
CA ILE A 158 -14.57 4.48 -1.74
C ILE A 158 -14.96 3.03 -1.43
N LEU A 159 -14.17 2.33 -0.61
CA LEU A 159 -14.35 0.91 -0.33
C LEU A 159 -14.88 0.69 1.08
N THR A 160 -15.70 -0.34 1.25
CA THR A 160 -16.09 -0.79 2.59
C THR A 160 -14.91 -1.40 3.33
N LYS A 161 -14.88 -1.29 4.66
CA LYS A 161 -13.88 -1.94 5.52
C LYS A 161 -13.72 -3.44 5.23
N LYS A 162 -14.85 -4.11 4.96
CA LYS A 162 -14.87 -5.51 4.54
C LYS A 162 -14.08 -5.75 3.25
N ARG A 163 -14.30 -4.93 2.23
CA ARG A 163 -13.59 -5.06 0.95
C ARG A 163 -12.12 -4.69 1.06
N ILE A 164 -11.78 -3.66 1.85
CA ILE A 164 -10.39 -3.29 2.12
C ILE A 164 -9.65 -4.46 2.76
N LEU A 165 -10.22 -5.08 3.80
CA LEU A 165 -9.58 -6.21 4.46
C LEU A 165 -9.48 -7.43 3.54
N GLU A 166 -10.51 -7.71 2.73
CA GLU A 166 -10.46 -8.79 1.74
C GLU A 166 -9.31 -8.61 0.75
N ILE A 167 -9.17 -7.39 0.20
CA ILE A 167 -8.05 -7.06 -0.69
C ILE A 167 -6.73 -7.25 0.05
N TYR A 168 -6.58 -6.64 1.23
CA TYR A 168 -5.37 -6.73 2.04
C TYR A 168 -4.93 -8.18 2.25
N LEU A 169 -5.83 -9.03 2.74
CA LEU A 169 -5.55 -10.43 3.05
C LEU A 169 -5.17 -11.24 1.81
N ASN A 170 -5.61 -10.84 0.61
CA ASN A 170 -5.32 -11.52 -0.64
C ASN A 170 -4.14 -10.94 -1.45
N ILE A 171 -3.58 -9.80 -1.05
CA ILE A 171 -2.43 -9.17 -1.73
C ILE A 171 -1.20 -9.01 -0.85
N ALA A 172 -1.31 -9.19 0.46
CA ALA A 172 -0.18 -9.21 1.37
C ALA A 172 0.76 -10.38 1.04
N GLU A 173 2.06 -10.16 1.18
CA GLU A 173 3.10 -11.19 1.08
C GLU A 173 3.25 -11.87 2.46
N TRP A 174 2.97 -13.17 2.52
CA TRP A 174 2.97 -13.99 3.76
C TRP A 174 4.20 -14.89 3.89
N GLY A 175 5.07 -14.84 2.89
CA GLY A 175 6.29 -15.62 2.73
C GLY A 175 6.92 -15.22 1.40
N GLU A 176 8.17 -15.60 1.15
CA GLU A 176 8.81 -15.28 -0.13
C GLU A 176 7.97 -15.83 -1.29
N GLY A 177 7.44 -14.95 -2.14
CA GLY A 177 6.62 -15.35 -3.29
C GLY A 177 5.19 -15.82 -2.97
N ILE A 178 4.79 -15.85 -1.70
CA ILE A 178 3.47 -16.34 -1.25
C ILE A 178 2.56 -15.14 -0.97
N PHE A 179 1.54 -14.96 -1.80
CA PHE A 179 0.60 -13.85 -1.71
C PHE A 179 -0.82 -14.33 -1.43
N GLY A 180 -1.45 -13.70 -0.45
CA GLY A 180 -2.80 -14.03 -0.07
C GLY A 180 -2.92 -15.09 1.04
N ALA A 181 -3.99 -14.98 1.82
CA ALA A 181 -4.24 -15.82 2.99
C ALA A 181 -4.40 -17.30 2.64
N GLU A 182 -5.04 -17.62 1.50
CA GLU A 182 -5.22 -19.01 1.05
C GLU A 182 -3.88 -19.66 0.70
N ALA A 183 -3.08 -19.03 -0.16
CA ALA A 183 -1.74 -19.53 -0.49
C ALA A 183 -0.87 -19.68 0.77
N ALA A 184 -0.97 -18.75 1.72
CA ALA A 184 -0.26 -18.84 3.00
C ALA A 184 -0.73 -20.03 3.85
N ALA A 185 -2.04 -20.26 3.98
CA ALA A 185 -2.58 -21.37 4.76
C ALA A 185 -2.16 -22.72 4.16
N GLN A 186 -2.18 -22.84 2.84
CA GLN A 186 -1.73 -24.03 2.12
C GLN A 186 -0.22 -24.26 2.31
N ALA A 187 0.60 -23.22 2.09
CA ALA A 187 2.06 -23.33 2.18
C ALA A 187 2.55 -23.66 3.60
N TRP A 188 1.93 -23.07 4.64
CA TRP A 188 2.40 -23.22 6.01
C TRP A 188 1.72 -24.35 6.79
N PHE A 189 0.47 -24.69 6.46
CA PHE A 189 -0.31 -25.66 7.24
C PHE A 189 -1.00 -26.74 6.41
N GLY A 190 -0.89 -26.70 5.08
CA GLY A 190 -1.47 -27.70 4.18
C GLY A 190 -3.00 -27.75 4.21
N LYS A 191 -3.66 -26.60 4.40
CA LYS A 191 -5.13 -26.51 4.50
C LYS A 191 -5.66 -25.16 4.03
N SER A 192 -6.97 -25.10 3.85
CA SER A 192 -7.65 -23.85 3.47
C SER A 192 -7.53 -22.77 4.56
N ALA A 193 -7.48 -21.51 4.12
CA ALA A 193 -7.54 -20.35 5.00
C ALA A 193 -8.83 -20.32 5.85
N LYS A 194 -9.90 -20.97 5.39
CA LYS A 194 -11.15 -21.12 6.14
C LYS A 194 -10.98 -21.94 7.42
N ASP A 195 -10.06 -22.90 7.40
CA ASP A 195 -9.86 -23.91 8.46
C ASP A 195 -8.70 -23.56 9.41
N LEU A 196 -8.23 -22.32 9.36
CA LEU A 196 -7.21 -21.83 10.28
C LEU A 196 -7.76 -21.77 11.71
N THR A 197 -7.07 -22.48 12.60
CA THR A 197 -7.31 -22.40 14.05
C THR A 197 -6.87 -21.04 14.58
N ARG A 198 -7.32 -20.69 15.80
CA ARG A 198 -6.87 -19.46 16.49
C ARG A 198 -5.34 -19.35 16.54
N THR A 199 -4.66 -20.43 16.87
CA THR A 199 -3.20 -20.43 17.04
C THR A 199 -2.48 -20.22 15.71
N GLU A 200 -2.92 -20.87 14.64
CA GLU A 200 -2.31 -20.72 13.31
C GLU A 200 -2.58 -19.33 12.73
N ALA A 201 -3.81 -18.83 12.89
CA ALA A 201 -4.18 -17.46 12.54
C ALA A 201 -3.29 -16.42 13.23
N ALA A 202 -3.06 -16.55 14.54
CA ALA A 202 -2.19 -15.65 15.28
C ALA A 202 -0.72 -15.76 14.83
N ARG A 203 -0.24 -16.96 14.50
CA ARG A 203 1.11 -17.16 13.96
C ARG A 203 1.29 -16.53 12.58
N LEU A 204 0.29 -16.64 11.71
CA LEU A 204 0.28 -15.97 10.40
C LEU A 204 0.26 -14.45 10.56
N ALA A 205 -0.70 -13.91 11.32
CA ALA A 205 -0.84 -12.47 11.53
C ALA A 205 0.45 -11.85 12.07
N THR A 206 1.06 -12.48 13.08
CA THR A 206 2.32 -11.98 13.68
C THR A 206 3.55 -12.23 12.80
N ALA A 207 3.44 -12.98 11.70
CA ALA A 207 4.51 -13.12 10.72
C ALA A 207 4.51 -11.97 9.69
N LEU A 208 3.38 -11.31 9.43
CA LEU A 208 3.23 -10.24 8.43
C LEU A 208 4.28 -9.12 8.50
N PRO A 209 4.73 -8.64 9.68
CA PRO A 209 5.77 -7.61 9.72
C PRO A 209 7.15 -8.06 9.24
N ASN A 210 7.40 -9.38 9.20
CA ASN A 210 8.64 -9.97 8.71
C ASN A 210 8.38 -11.34 8.05
N PRO A 211 7.72 -11.36 6.87
CA PRO A 211 7.17 -12.58 6.29
C PRO A 211 8.26 -13.54 5.76
N ARG A 212 9.44 -13.01 5.42
CA ARG A 212 10.60 -13.83 4.99
C ARG A 212 11.42 -14.38 6.14
N GLY A 213 11.39 -13.71 7.30
CA GLY A 213 12.18 -14.10 8.47
C GLY A 213 11.41 -14.87 9.54
N ARG A 214 10.09 -15.00 9.43
CA ARG A 214 9.24 -15.72 10.39
C ARG A 214 8.56 -16.89 9.68
N ASN A 215 8.68 -18.09 10.25
CA ASN A 215 8.01 -19.29 9.75
C ASN A 215 6.78 -19.60 10.64
N PRO A 216 5.54 -19.38 10.17
CA PRO A 216 4.31 -19.65 10.91
C PRO A 216 4.13 -21.13 11.29
N ALA A 217 4.62 -22.06 10.48
CA ALA A 217 4.53 -23.50 10.72
C ALA A 217 5.50 -23.97 11.81
N LYS A 218 6.70 -23.39 11.84
CA LYS A 218 7.79 -23.70 12.78
C LYS A 218 8.28 -22.43 13.48
N PRO A 219 7.44 -21.80 14.33
CA PRO A 219 7.80 -20.53 14.96
C PRO A 219 8.88 -20.73 16.01
N GLY A 220 9.90 -19.88 16.01
CA GLY A 220 10.88 -19.79 17.11
C GLY A 220 10.24 -19.31 18.42
N SER A 221 10.98 -19.32 19.53
CA SER A 221 10.47 -18.92 20.86
C SER A 221 9.87 -17.50 20.86
N GLY A 222 10.56 -16.54 20.24
CA GLY A 222 10.10 -15.16 20.13
C GLY A 222 8.80 -15.04 19.33
N HIS A 223 8.70 -15.71 18.18
CA HIS A 223 7.48 -15.69 17.36
C HIS A 223 6.31 -16.38 18.07
N ARG A 224 6.54 -17.48 18.79
CA ARG A 224 5.51 -18.11 19.64
C ARG A 224 4.99 -17.15 20.71
N LYS A 225 5.88 -16.39 21.36
CA LYS A 225 5.49 -15.37 22.35
C LYS A 225 4.64 -14.28 21.71
N LEU A 226 5.03 -13.77 20.54
CA LEU A 226 4.24 -12.78 19.79
C LEU A 226 2.84 -13.30 19.45
N ALA A 227 2.74 -14.52 18.92
CA ALA A 227 1.45 -15.15 18.62
C ALA A 227 0.59 -15.34 19.88
N GLY A 228 1.20 -15.71 21.01
CA GLY A 228 0.53 -15.81 22.32
C GLY A 228 -0.01 -14.45 22.80
N THR A 229 0.78 -13.38 22.67
CA THR A 229 0.33 -12.01 22.98
C THR A 229 -0.82 -11.58 22.08
N ASN A 230 -0.74 -11.86 20.78
CA ASN A 230 -1.84 -11.57 19.85
C ASN A 230 -3.13 -12.30 20.25
N LEU A 231 -3.05 -13.60 20.58
CA LEU A 231 -4.20 -14.37 21.07
C LEU A 231 -4.81 -13.77 22.34
N ALA A 232 -3.98 -13.35 23.29
CA ALA A 232 -4.45 -12.72 24.52
C ALA A 232 -5.17 -11.39 24.23
N ARG A 233 -4.62 -10.58 23.33
CA ARG A 233 -5.25 -9.33 22.86
C ARG A 233 -6.56 -9.59 22.13
N VAL A 234 -6.63 -10.59 21.25
CA VAL A 234 -7.87 -10.97 20.55
C VAL A 234 -8.95 -11.40 21.55
N LYS A 235 -8.57 -12.13 22.61
CA LYS A 235 -9.52 -12.56 23.65
C LYS A 235 -10.03 -11.38 24.49
N GLY A 236 -9.17 -10.40 24.76
CA GLY A 236 -9.53 -9.19 25.50
C GLY A 236 -10.11 -8.07 24.62
N ALA A 237 -10.14 -8.24 23.31
CA ALA A 237 -10.64 -7.24 22.38
C ALA A 237 -12.16 -7.10 22.52
N GLY A 238 -12.62 -5.86 22.63
CA GLY A 238 -14.04 -5.49 22.58
C GLY A 238 -14.63 -5.66 21.18
N PRO A 239 -15.71 -4.91 20.83
CA PRO A 239 -16.41 -5.04 19.56
C PRO A 239 -15.67 -4.45 18.34
N ILE A 240 -14.33 -4.49 18.30
CA ILE A 240 -13.50 -3.87 17.27
C ILE A 240 -13.51 -4.58 15.90
N PHE A 241 -14.33 -5.63 15.75
CA PHE A 241 -14.43 -6.44 14.52
C PHE A 241 -15.75 -6.23 13.78
N GLY A 242 -16.66 -5.41 14.32
CA GLY A 242 -18.05 -5.30 13.87
C GLY A 242 -18.21 -4.86 12.42
N CYS A 243 -17.35 -3.97 11.92
CA CYS A 243 -17.42 -3.49 10.54
C CYS A 243 -17.08 -4.56 9.47
N VAL A 244 -16.52 -5.70 9.89
CA VAL A 244 -16.12 -6.80 9.01
C VAL A 244 -16.87 -8.09 9.30
N LEU A 245 -16.95 -8.45 10.58
CA LEU A 245 -17.55 -9.71 11.06
C LEU A 245 -18.97 -9.52 11.62
N GLY A 246 -19.48 -8.28 11.62
CA GLY A 246 -20.88 -7.99 11.92
C GLY A 246 -21.81 -8.59 10.87
N LYS A 247 -23.05 -8.87 11.28
CA LYS A 247 -24.12 -9.30 10.37
C LYS A 247 -24.68 -8.10 9.61
#